data_AF-A0A2H9QLE6-F1
#
_entry.id   AF-A0A2H9QLE6-F1
#
_cell.length_a   1.000
_cell.length_b   1.000
_cell.length_c   1.000
_cell.angle_alpha   90.00
_cell.angle_beta   90.00
_cell.angle_gamma   90.00
#
_symmetry.space_group_name_H-M   'P 1'
#
loop_
_entity.id
_entity.type
_entity.pdbx_description
1 polymer ?
#
loop_
_entity_poly.entity_id
_entity_poly.type
_entity_poly.pdbx_seq_one_letter_code
_entity_poly.pdbx_strand_id
1 'polypeptide(L)'
;MACDEQTIGPVDTVLVWVQKKIGIKKTVEPTAWVADKLGFNQGIYEFLWPSFPWGLYVGALIWLSYMLMKLALNINKKVDKVLEPFKSDARRRRDIRKLQSGWLNLIGGSYWKIIPVGLIIAILLQVPFIYTFINIITFQVLGLNWFFQGILMAFYIGLLPGAIEAYTRYRTRMRYYKKIMEAKYGVRIARGMAQGG
;
A
#
# COMPACT_ATOMS: atom_id res chain seq x y z
N MET A 1 41.78 39.26 12.94
CA MET A 1 41.27 38.16 12.10
C MET A 1 39.77 38.37 11.99
N ALA A 2 39.29 38.53 10.75
CA ALA A 2 37.97 39.05 10.41
C ALA A 2 36.85 38.13 10.89
N CYS A 3 35.82 38.70 11.53
CA CYS A 3 34.52 38.06 11.64
C CYS A 3 33.86 38.19 10.28
N ASP A 4 33.72 37.09 9.55
CA ASP A 4 32.90 37.03 8.35
C ASP A 4 31.43 37.22 8.74
N GLU A 5 30.88 38.34 8.26
CA GLU A 5 29.49 38.72 8.32
C GLU A 5 28.70 37.78 7.38
N GLN A 6 28.15 36.69 7.92
CA GLN A 6 27.21 35.85 7.19
C GLN A 6 25.96 36.67 6.85
N THR A 7 25.83 37.01 5.57
CA THR A 7 24.67 37.67 4.98
C THR A 7 23.44 36.77 5.12
N ILE A 8 22.62 37.05 6.13
CA ILE A 8 21.34 36.38 6.37
C ILE A 8 20.41 36.72 5.20
N GLY A 9 20.00 35.71 4.43
CA GLY A 9 19.09 35.87 3.31
C GLY A 9 17.69 36.36 3.75
N PRO A 10 16.91 36.96 2.86
CA PRO A 10 15.57 37.48 3.16
C PRO A 10 14.58 36.39 3.62
N VAL A 11 14.85 35.12 3.36
CA VAL A 11 14.02 33.98 3.80
C VAL A 11 14.27 33.64 5.28
N ASP A 12 15.52 33.74 5.72
CA ASP A 12 15.92 33.42 7.09
C ASP A 12 15.46 34.49 8.08
N THR A 13 15.44 35.76 7.67
CA THR A 13 14.88 36.86 8.48
C THR A 13 13.37 36.72 8.68
N VAL A 14 12.63 36.21 7.68
CA VAL A 14 11.19 35.95 7.79
C VAL A 14 10.91 34.80 8.76
N LEU A 15 11.70 33.71 8.70
CA LEU A 15 11.57 32.58 9.63
C LEU A 15 11.87 32.98 11.07
N VAL A 16 12.92 33.78 11.29
CA VAL A 16 13.28 34.31 12.62
C VAL A 16 12.19 35.24 13.16
N TRP A 17 11.59 36.08 12.30
CA TRP A 17 10.51 36.98 12.71
C TRP A 17 9.22 36.22 13.06
N VAL A 18 8.87 35.20 12.28
CA VAL A 18 7.71 34.32 12.53
C VAL A 18 7.90 33.53 13.83
N GLN A 19 9.08 32.94 14.05
CA GLN A 19 9.37 32.22 15.30
C GLN A 19 9.31 33.13 16.53
N LYS A 20 9.83 34.36 16.43
CA LYS A 20 9.82 35.32 17.55
C LYS A 20 8.42 35.82 17.89
N LYS A 21 7.51 35.88 16.91
CA LYS A 21 6.12 36.35 17.10
C LYS A 21 5.17 35.30 17.66
N ILE A 22 5.48 34.01 17.48
CA ILE A 22 4.61 32.89 17.90
C ILE A 22 4.92 32.42 19.34
N GLY A 23 5.96 32.94 20.00
CA GLY A 23 6.18 32.70 21.43
C GLY A 23 6.32 31.22 21.82
N ILE A 24 6.84 30.38 20.91
CA ILE A 24 7.10 28.97 21.18
C ILE A 24 8.36 28.90 22.06
N LYS A 25 8.16 28.98 23.37
CA LYS A 25 9.18 28.61 24.35
C LYS A 25 9.49 27.13 24.12
N LYS A 26 10.76 26.81 23.86
CA LYS A 26 11.27 25.43 23.74
C LYS A 26 10.81 24.61 24.95
N THR A 27 9.77 23.80 24.77
CA THR A 27 9.46 22.71 25.68
C THR A 27 10.51 21.63 25.43
N VAL A 28 11.37 21.43 26.42
CA VAL A 28 12.30 20.30 26.45
C VAL A 28 11.43 19.08 26.75
N GLU A 29 10.96 18.41 25.70
CA GLU A 29 10.09 17.24 25.82
C GLU A 29 10.75 16.00 25.19
N PRO A 30 10.45 14.80 25.69
CA PRO A 30 11.04 13.50 25.29
C PRO A 30 10.94 13.19 23.77
N THR A 31 10.21 14.00 23.02
CA THR A 31 10.13 14.00 21.55
C THR A 31 11.46 14.38 20.89
N ALA A 32 12.30 15.21 21.52
CA ALA A 32 13.59 15.61 20.96
C ALA A 32 14.57 14.43 20.85
N TRP A 33 14.61 13.55 21.85
CA TRP A 33 15.45 12.34 21.81
C TRP A 33 14.97 11.34 20.76
N VAL A 34 13.64 11.19 20.61
CA VAL A 34 13.04 10.34 19.57
C VAL A 34 13.29 10.93 18.18
N ALA A 35 13.17 12.24 18.02
CA ALA A 35 13.45 12.94 16.77
C ALA A 35 14.92 12.81 16.35
N ASP A 36 15.85 12.90 17.31
CA ASP A 36 17.28 12.77 17.07
C ASP A 36 17.67 11.32 16.72
N LYS A 37 17.08 10.32 17.40
CA LYS A 37 17.28 8.89 17.13
C LYS A 37 16.66 8.41 15.81
N LEU A 38 15.56 9.04 15.38
CA LEU A 38 14.84 8.70 14.15
C LEU A 38 15.26 9.60 12.97
N GLY A 39 16.27 10.46 13.11
CA GLY A 39 16.80 11.29 12.04
C GLY A 39 15.91 12.48 11.63
N PHE A 40 14.82 12.76 12.34
CA PHE A 40 13.94 13.91 12.08
C PHE A 40 14.60 15.28 12.35
N ASN A 41 15.82 15.29 12.90
CA ASN A 41 16.66 16.49 13.04
C ASN A 41 17.45 16.85 11.76
N GLN A 42 17.44 15.99 10.74
CA GLN A 42 18.11 16.23 9.46
C GLN A 42 17.20 16.99 8.49
N GLY A 43 17.79 17.68 7.51
CA GLY A 43 17.01 18.34 6.45
C GLY A 43 16.14 17.33 5.70
N ILE A 44 14.95 17.75 5.23
CA ILE A 44 13.98 16.89 4.52
C ILE A 44 14.64 16.12 3.35
N TYR A 45 15.61 16.75 2.69
CA TYR A 45 16.38 16.14 1.61
C TYR A 45 17.25 14.97 2.11
N GLU A 46 18.07 15.17 3.14
CA GLU A 46 18.92 14.12 3.73
C GLU A 46 18.09 12.98 4.31
N PHE A 47 16.92 13.32 4.86
CA PHE A 47 15.97 12.36 5.38
C PHE A 47 15.34 11.48 4.28
N LEU A 48 14.80 12.06 3.21
CA LEU A 48 14.03 11.28 2.23
C LEU A 48 14.90 10.72 1.10
N TRP A 49 15.91 11.44 0.65
CA TRP A 49 16.61 11.15 -0.61
C TRP A 49 17.29 9.78 -0.68
N PRO A 50 17.88 9.21 0.39
CA PRO A 50 18.49 7.88 0.33
C PRO A 50 17.49 6.76 0.05
N SER A 51 16.26 6.89 0.57
CA SER A 51 15.24 5.83 0.51
C SER A 51 14.14 6.09 -0.51
N PHE A 52 14.01 7.33 -0.99
CA PHE A 52 12.95 7.73 -1.92
C PHE A 52 13.07 7.09 -3.30
N PRO A 53 14.25 7.06 -3.98
CA PRO A 53 14.40 6.35 -5.26
C PRO A 53 14.06 4.86 -5.15
N TRP A 54 14.42 4.25 -4.02
CA TRP A 54 14.08 2.86 -3.71
C TRP A 54 12.57 2.67 -3.56
N GLY A 55 11.90 3.56 -2.82
CA GLY A 55 10.44 3.57 -2.70
C GLY A 55 9.73 3.79 -4.04
N LEU A 56 10.26 4.65 -4.91
CA LEU A 56 9.74 4.86 -6.27
C LEU A 56 9.86 3.60 -7.13
N TYR A 57 10.98 2.88 -7.05
CA TYR A 57 11.17 1.61 -7.74
C TYR A 57 10.12 0.57 -7.30
N VAL A 58 9.92 0.41 -5.98
CA VAL A 58 8.89 -0.49 -5.44
C VAL A 58 7.48 -0.05 -5.88
N GLY A 59 7.19 1.26 -5.84
CA GLY A 59 5.93 1.80 -6.33
C GLY A 59 5.69 1.53 -7.83
N ALA A 60 6.72 1.66 -8.65
CA ALA A 60 6.66 1.35 -10.08
C ALA A 60 6.39 -0.14 -10.34
N LEU A 61 7.00 -1.04 -9.57
CA LEU A 61 6.72 -2.47 -9.64
C LEU A 61 5.28 -2.80 -9.24
N ILE A 62 4.75 -2.15 -8.18
CA ILE A 62 3.35 -2.31 -7.76
C ILE A 62 2.41 -1.84 -8.87
N TRP A 63 2.68 -0.68 -9.47
CA TRP A 63 1.90 -0.19 -10.61
C TRP A 63 1.97 -1.14 -11.82
N LEU A 64 3.16 -1.65 -12.14
CA LEU A 64 3.36 -2.62 -13.21
C LEU A 64 2.56 -3.90 -12.95
N SER A 65 2.55 -4.40 -11.72
CA SER A 65 1.78 -5.58 -11.33
C SER A 65 0.27 -5.38 -11.51
N TYR A 66 -0.25 -4.19 -11.22
CA TYR A 66 -1.64 -3.84 -11.49
C TYR A 66 -1.95 -3.83 -13.00
N MET A 67 -1.05 -3.25 -13.80
CA MET A 67 -1.20 -3.21 -15.26
C MET A 67 -1.17 -4.63 -15.88
N LEU A 68 -0.26 -5.49 -15.42
CA LEU A 68 -0.20 -6.90 -15.81
C LEU A 68 -1.50 -7.64 -15.47
N MET A 69 -2.06 -7.43 -14.28
CA MET A 69 -3.30 -8.08 -13.88
C MET A 69 -4.51 -7.58 -14.71
N LYS A 70 -4.55 -6.27 -15.02
CA LYS A 70 -5.55 -5.69 -15.93
C LYS A 70 -5.41 -6.26 -17.34
N LEU A 71 -4.19 -6.45 -17.82
CA LEU A 71 -3.90 -7.06 -19.12
C LEU A 71 -4.35 -8.53 -19.15
N ALA A 72 -4.02 -9.32 -18.13
CA ALA A 72 -4.44 -10.71 -18.00
C ALA A 72 -5.97 -10.86 -18.06
N LEU A 73 -6.71 -9.99 -17.38
CA LEU A 73 -8.18 -9.96 -17.48
C LEU A 73 -8.69 -9.65 -18.90
N ASN A 74 -8.00 -8.78 -19.63
CA ASN A 74 -8.36 -8.44 -21.01
C ASN A 74 -8.05 -9.57 -22.00
N ILE A 75 -6.98 -10.34 -21.76
CA ILE A 75 -6.67 -11.55 -22.54
C ILE A 75 -7.74 -12.62 -22.28
N ASN A 76 -8.05 -12.90 -21.01
CA ASN A 76 -9.10 -13.85 -20.64
C ASN A 76 -10.46 -13.47 -21.25
N LYS A 77 -10.78 -12.17 -21.36
CA LYS A 77 -11.98 -11.71 -22.08
C LYS A 77 -12.04 -12.23 -23.53
N LYS A 78 -10.94 -12.18 -24.28
CA LYS A 78 -10.93 -12.62 -25.68
C LYS A 78 -11.17 -14.13 -25.77
N VAL A 79 -10.59 -14.91 -24.86
CA VAL A 79 -10.73 -16.36 -24.79
C VAL A 79 -12.13 -16.76 -24.33
N ASP A 80 -12.62 -16.18 -23.23
CA ASP A 80 -13.94 -16.48 -22.64
C ASP A 80 -15.09 -16.05 -23.55
N LYS A 81 -14.93 -14.99 -24.35
CA LYS A 81 -15.95 -14.56 -25.32
C LYS A 81 -16.15 -15.57 -26.45
N VAL A 82 -15.10 -16.34 -26.78
CA VAL A 82 -15.15 -17.41 -27.79
C VAL A 82 -15.79 -18.68 -27.21
N LEU A 83 -15.53 -18.98 -25.94
CA LEU A 83 -15.97 -20.24 -25.29
C LEU A 83 -17.36 -20.16 -24.62
N GLU A 84 -17.66 -19.08 -23.89
CA GLU A 84 -18.94 -18.92 -23.16
C GLU A 84 -19.42 -17.45 -23.14
N PRO A 85 -20.08 -16.96 -24.20
CA PRO A 85 -20.43 -15.54 -24.34
C PRO A 85 -21.37 -15.02 -23.25
N PHE A 86 -22.33 -15.82 -22.77
CA PHE A 86 -23.34 -15.37 -21.79
C PHE A 86 -22.85 -15.38 -20.33
N LYS A 87 -21.94 -16.29 -19.97
CA LYS A 87 -21.39 -16.38 -18.60
C LYS A 87 -20.17 -15.46 -18.41
N SER A 88 -19.43 -15.18 -19.48
CA SER A 88 -18.20 -14.39 -19.45
C SER A 88 -18.45 -12.94 -19.01
N ASP A 89 -19.52 -12.29 -19.45
CA ASP A 89 -19.79 -10.88 -19.10
C ASP A 89 -20.14 -10.66 -17.63
N ALA A 90 -20.95 -11.54 -17.03
CA ALA A 90 -21.33 -11.45 -15.62
C ALA A 90 -20.16 -11.81 -14.67
N ARG A 91 -19.31 -12.76 -15.07
CA ARG A 91 -18.08 -13.11 -14.33
C ARG A 91 -17.08 -11.96 -14.41
N ARG A 92 -16.84 -11.43 -15.62
CA ARG A 92 -15.94 -10.30 -15.87
C ARG A 92 -16.34 -9.03 -15.12
N ARG A 93 -17.62 -8.64 -15.12
CA ARG A 93 -18.09 -7.47 -14.35
C ARG A 93 -17.86 -7.63 -12.85
N ARG A 94 -17.83 -8.86 -12.32
CA ARG A 94 -17.46 -9.12 -10.92
C ARG A 94 -15.96 -9.01 -10.71
N ASP A 95 -15.14 -9.56 -11.61
CA ASP A 95 -13.69 -9.56 -11.43
C ASP A 95 -13.06 -8.17 -11.65
N ILE A 96 -13.58 -7.38 -12.59
CA ILE A 96 -13.21 -5.96 -12.73
C ILE A 96 -13.59 -5.17 -11.48
N ARG A 97 -14.80 -5.37 -10.93
CA ARG A 97 -15.22 -4.72 -9.68
C ARG A 97 -14.36 -5.13 -8.49
N LYS A 98 -13.92 -6.39 -8.40
CA LYS A 98 -12.98 -6.85 -7.36
C LYS A 98 -11.63 -6.17 -7.48
N LEU A 99 -11.09 -6.04 -8.69
CA LEU A 99 -9.83 -5.35 -8.95
C LEU A 99 -9.93 -3.85 -8.63
N GLN A 100 -11.00 -3.18 -9.05
CA GLN A 100 -11.23 -1.77 -8.76
C GLN A 100 -11.43 -1.48 -7.25
N SER A 101 -12.01 -2.42 -6.50
CA SER A 101 -12.21 -2.28 -5.05
C SER A 101 -11.06 -2.86 -4.21
N GLY A 102 -10.06 -3.47 -4.84
CA GLY A 102 -9.01 -4.17 -4.13
C GLY A 102 -7.83 -3.28 -3.75
N TRP A 103 -7.11 -3.71 -2.71
CA TRP A 103 -5.86 -3.09 -2.25
C TRP A 103 -4.93 -2.67 -3.39
N LEU A 104 -4.71 -3.56 -4.37
CA LEU A 104 -3.79 -3.29 -5.48
C LEU A 104 -4.19 -2.08 -6.34
N ASN A 105 -5.48 -1.79 -6.52
CA ASN A 105 -5.91 -0.58 -7.22
C ASN A 105 -5.75 0.68 -6.33
N LEU A 106 -5.84 0.53 -5.01
CA LEU A 106 -5.64 1.62 -4.06
C LEU A 106 -4.20 2.14 -4.13
N ILE A 107 -3.21 1.25 -4.20
CA ILE A 107 -1.78 1.63 -4.23
C ILE A 107 -1.18 1.71 -5.65
N GLY A 108 -1.59 0.84 -6.58
CA GLY A 108 -0.99 0.71 -7.92
C GLY A 108 -1.90 1.12 -9.08
N GLY A 109 -3.09 1.65 -8.81
CA GLY A 109 -4.11 1.92 -9.84
C GLY A 109 -3.76 3.01 -10.87
N SER A 110 -2.76 3.86 -10.57
CA SER A 110 -2.34 4.98 -11.42
C SER A 110 -0.85 5.26 -11.26
N TYR A 111 -0.21 5.80 -12.30
CA TYR A 111 1.22 6.13 -12.28
C TYR A 111 1.56 7.22 -11.26
N TRP A 112 0.63 8.17 -11.02
CA TRP A 112 0.80 9.20 -10.00
C TRP A 112 0.89 8.64 -8.58
N LYS A 113 0.38 7.43 -8.34
CA LYS A 113 0.43 6.79 -7.03
C LYS A 113 1.81 6.23 -6.67
N ILE A 114 2.72 6.14 -7.64
CA ILE A 114 4.11 5.74 -7.41
C ILE A 114 4.80 6.73 -6.45
N ILE A 115 4.52 8.03 -6.60
CA ILE A 115 5.11 9.10 -5.78
C ILE A 115 4.72 8.98 -4.29
N PRO A 116 3.43 8.96 -3.91
CA PRO A 116 3.04 8.82 -2.51
C PRO A 116 3.44 7.46 -1.93
N VAL A 117 3.42 6.37 -2.71
CA VAL A 117 3.93 5.07 -2.26
C VAL A 117 5.43 5.16 -1.94
N GLY A 118 6.22 5.78 -2.83
CA GLY A 118 7.65 5.97 -2.60
C GLY A 118 7.95 6.84 -1.38
N LEU A 119 7.16 7.89 -1.16
CA LEU A 119 7.28 8.75 0.02
C LEU A 119 6.98 8.00 1.32
N ILE A 120 5.88 7.23 1.35
CA ILE A 120 5.51 6.41 2.51
C ILE A 120 6.59 5.38 2.82
N ILE A 121 7.11 4.70 1.79
CA ILE A 121 8.19 3.72 1.97
C ILE A 121 9.47 4.40 2.49
N ALA A 122 9.83 5.58 1.96
CA ALA A 122 10.98 6.33 2.45
C ALA A 122 10.86 6.70 3.93
N ILE A 123 9.67 7.13 4.36
CA ILE A 123 9.38 7.43 5.77
C ILE A 123 9.37 6.16 6.63
N LEU A 124 8.88 5.03 6.11
CA LEU A 124 8.88 3.77 6.86
C LEU A 124 10.29 3.21 7.07
N LEU A 125 11.16 3.33 6.07
CA LEU A 125 12.54 2.82 6.12
C LEU A 125 13.44 3.62 7.05
N GLN A 126 13.06 4.84 7.41
CA GLN A 126 13.71 5.63 8.46
C GLN A 126 13.64 4.96 9.83
N VAL A 127 12.61 4.15 10.09
CA VAL A 127 12.48 3.44 11.35
C VAL A 127 13.42 2.23 11.34
N PRO A 128 14.45 2.18 12.20
CA PRO A 128 15.50 1.14 12.13
C PRO A 128 14.94 -0.27 12.31
N PHE A 129 13.93 -0.47 13.17
CA PHE A 129 13.26 -1.76 13.31
C PHE A 129 12.57 -2.24 12.03
N ILE A 130 11.94 -1.31 11.29
CA ILE A 130 11.26 -1.63 10.03
C ILE A 130 12.31 -1.96 8.96
N TYR A 131 13.40 -1.20 8.90
CA TYR A 131 14.51 -1.46 8.00
C TYR A 131 15.13 -2.85 8.23
N THR A 132 15.44 -3.21 9.48
CA THR A 132 15.97 -4.54 9.82
C THR A 132 14.97 -5.65 9.48
N PHE A 133 13.68 -5.46 9.79
CA PHE A 133 12.65 -6.43 9.46
C PHE A 133 12.54 -6.66 7.94
N ILE A 134 12.56 -5.57 7.16
CA ILE A 134 12.56 -5.63 5.69
C ILE A 134 13.75 -6.43 5.19
N ASN A 135 14.95 -6.15 5.69
CA ASN A 135 16.17 -6.85 5.26
C ASN A 135 16.14 -8.35 5.57
N ILE A 136 15.45 -8.77 6.64
CA ILE A 136 15.25 -10.17 6.98
C ILE A 136 14.27 -10.83 6.00
N ILE A 137 13.09 -10.24 5.79
CA ILE A 137 12.04 -10.84 4.94
C ILE A 137 12.41 -10.83 3.44
N THR A 138 13.28 -9.91 3.02
CA THR A 138 13.80 -9.84 1.65
C THR A 138 15.07 -10.66 1.45
N PHE A 139 15.51 -11.39 2.48
CA PHE A 139 16.73 -12.20 2.48
C PHE A 139 18.02 -11.43 2.14
N GLN A 140 18.05 -10.11 2.37
CA GLN A 140 19.25 -9.30 2.14
C GLN A 140 20.43 -9.76 3.02
N VAL A 141 20.14 -10.34 4.20
CA VAL A 141 21.15 -10.94 5.09
C VAL A 141 21.94 -12.08 4.40
N LEU A 142 21.39 -12.70 3.36
CA LEU A 142 22.03 -13.75 2.56
C LEU A 142 22.75 -13.23 1.32
N GLY A 143 22.89 -11.90 1.15
CA GLY A 143 23.59 -11.29 0.02
C GLY A 143 22.75 -11.10 -1.25
N LEU A 144 21.42 -11.10 -1.13
CA LEU A 144 20.52 -10.89 -2.26
C LEU A 144 20.64 -9.47 -2.83
N ASN A 145 20.73 -9.38 -4.16
CA ASN A 145 20.93 -8.12 -4.88
C ASN A 145 19.76 -7.16 -4.66
N TRP A 146 20.05 -5.86 -4.57
CA TRP A 146 19.07 -4.79 -4.31
C TRP A 146 17.86 -4.91 -5.25
N PHE A 147 18.05 -5.25 -6.53
CA PHE A 147 16.95 -5.49 -7.48
C PHE A 147 15.88 -6.47 -6.98
N PHE A 148 16.28 -7.65 -6.47
CA PHE A 148 15.34 -8.67 -6.00
C PHE A 148 14.65 -8.28 -4.70
N GLN A 149 15.32 -7.49 -3.84
CA GLN A 149 14.73 -6.95 -2.63
C GLN A 149 13.49 -6.11 -2.96
N GLY A 150 13.52 -5.34 -4.03
CA GLY A 150 12.41 -4.46 -4.42
C GLY A 150 11.26 -5.21 -5.05
N ILE A 151 11.57 -6.30 -5.78
CA ILE A 151 10.56 -7.25 -6.27
C ILE A 151 9.85 -7.91 -5.10
N LEU A 152 10.60 -8.42 -4.12
CA LEU A 152 10.01 -9.02 -2.93
C LEU A 152 9.20 -7.99 -2.15
N MET A 153 9.70 -6.78 -1.97
CA MET A 153 8.98 -5.73 -1.26
C MET A 153 7.68 -5.32 -1.98
N ALA A 154 7.72 -5.20 -3.31
CA ALA A 154 6.54 -4.95 -4.13
C ALA A 154 5.53 -6.11 -4.03
N PHE A 155 6.01 -7.35 -3.91
CA PHE A 155 5.16 -8.51 -3.67
C PHE A 155 4.51 -8.47 -2.27
N TYR A 156 5.29 -8.20 -1.22
CA TYR A 156 4.83 -8.12 0.16
C TYR A 156 3.85 -6.97 0.41
N ILE A 157 4.12 -5.79 -0.12
CA ILE A 157 3.23 -4.62 0.02
C ILE A 157 2.07 -4.70 -0.97
N GLY A 158 2.34 -5.11 -2.20
CA GLY A 158 1.40 -5.05 -3.32
C GLY A 158 0.39 -6.20 -3.33
N LEU A 159 0.89 -7.42 -3.37
CA LEU A 159 0.08 -8.60 -3.67
C LEU A 159 -0.46 -9.29 -2.42
N LEU A 160 0.32 -9.34 -1.35
CA LEU A 160 -0.05 -10.05 -0.12
C LEU A 160 -1.33 -9.51 0.54
N PRO A 161 -1.50 -8.19 0.77
CA PRO A 161 -2.74 -7.67 1.34
C PRO A 161 -3.93 -7.90 0.41
N GLY A 162 -3.73 -7.84 -0.91
CA GLY A 162 -4.75 -8.18 -1.89
C GLY A 162 -5.18 -9.64 -1.83
N ALA A 163 -4.24 -10.57 -1.63
CA ALA A 163 -4.52 -11.99 -1.45
C ALA A 163 -5.29 -12.28 -0.14
N ILE A 164 -4.89 -11.63 0.96
CA ILE A 164 -5.61 -11.73 2.24
C ILE A 164 -7.03 -11.17 2.12
N GLU A 165 -7.21 -10.03 1.43
CA GLU A 165 -8.52 -9.45 1.18
C GLU A 165 -9.40 -10.36 0.31
N ALA A 166 -8.82 -11.05 -0.68
CA ALA A 166 -9.55 -12.02 -1.50
C ALA A 166 -9.98 -13.25 -0.69
N TYR A 167 -9.08 -13.78 0.14
CA TYR A 167 -9.35 -14.93 0.99
C TYR A 167 -10.43 -14.63 2.05
N THR A 168 -10.33 -13.49 2.72
CA THR A 168 -11.33 -13.06 3.71
C THR A 168 -12.69 -12.82 3.07
N ARG A 169 -12.76 -12.16 1.90
CA ARG A 169 -14.02 -11.99 1.14
C ARG A 169 -14.63 -13.33 0.74
N TYR A 170 -13.82 -14.30 0.32
CA TYR A 170 -14.29 -15.65 -0.01
C TYR A 170 -14.87 -16.36 1.22
N ARG A 171 -14.14 -16.37 2.34
CA ARG A 171 -14.56 -17.00 3.59
C ARG A 171 -15.89 -16.41 4.09
N THR A 172 -16.03 -15.10 4.05
CA THR A 172 -17.26 -14.41 4.46
C THR A 172 -18.44 -14.78 3.57
N ARG A 173 -18.24 -14.83 2.24
CA ARG A 173 -19.28 -15.26 1.29
C ARG A 173 -19.74 -16.70 1.55
N MET A 174 -18.83 -17.62 1.82
CA MET A 174 -19.18 -19.01 2.11
C MET A 174 -20.06 -19.14 3.35
N ARG A 175 -19.78 -18.35 4.41
CA ARG A 175 -20.63 -18.33 5.61
C ARG A 175 -22.05 -17.85 5.31
N TYR A 176 -22.19 -16.75 4.55
CA TYR A 176 -23.50 -16.24 4.16
C TYR A 176 -24.25 -17.20 3.23
N TYR A 177 -23.54 -17.81 2.27
CA TYR A 177 -24.13 -18.79 1.37
C TYR A 177 -24.66 -20.00 2.14
N LYS A 178 -23.89 -20.52 3.10
CA LYS A 178 -24.34 -21.62 3.98
C LYS A 178 -25.61 -21.25 4.73
N LYS A 179 -25.66 -20.07 5.36
CA LYS A 179 -26.86 -19.58 6.07
C LYS A 179 -28.08 -19.44 5.15
N ILE A 180 -27.90 -18.91 3.94
CA ILE A 180 -28.99 -18.74 2.96
C ILE A 180 -29.48 -20.11 2.49
N MET A 181 -28.58 -21.07 2.27
CA MET A 181 -28.95 -22.43 1.89
C MET A 181 -29.70 -23.13 3.02
N GLU A 182 -29.20 -23.09 4.25
CA GLU A 182 -29.87 -23.62 5.45
C GLU A 182 -31.28 -23.03 5.61
N ALA A 183 -31.45 -21.72 5.45
CA ALA A 183 -32.77 -21.07 5.48
C ALA A 183 -33.67 -21.56 4.34
N LYS A 184 -33.16 -21.68 3.10
CA LYS A 184 -33.95 -22.18 1.96
C LYS A 184 -34.37 -23.64 2.14
N TYR A 185 -33.48 -24.49 2.64
CA TYR A 185 -33.78 -25.90 2.91
C TYR A 185 -34.75 -26.04 4.09
N GLY A 186 -34.56 -25.27 5.17
CA GLY A 186 -35.48 -25.24 6.31
C GLY A 186 -36.90 -24.80 5.92
N VAL A 187 -37.02 -23.75 5.10
CA VAL A 187 -38.32 -23.30 4.56
C VAL A 187 -38.94 -24.35 3.63
N ARG A 188 -38.14 -25.05 2.81
CA ARG A 188 -38.63 -26.10 1.91
C ARG A 188 -39.15 -27.31 2.71
N ILE A 189 -38.45 -27.71 3.77
CA ILE A 189 -38.86 -28.80 4.66
C ILE A 189 -40.15 -28.42 5.40
N ALA A 190 -40.22 -27.20 5.96
CA ALA A 190 -41.41 -26.71 6.65
C ALA A 190 -42.65 -26.64 5.74
N ARG A 191 -42.49 -26.20 4.48
CA ARG A 191 -43.58 -26.23 3.49
C ARG A 191 -43.99 -27.64 3.09
N GLY A 192 -43.03 -28.57 2.96
CA GLY A 192 -43.33 -29.97 2.66
C GLY A 192 -44.12 -30.65 3.79
N MET A 193 -43.80 -30.34 5.06
CA MET A 193 -44.57 -30.82 6.20
C MET A 193 -45.98 -30.22 6.29
N ALA A 194 -46.14 -28.94 5.95
CA ALA A 194 -47.44 -28.26 5.98
C ALA A 194 -48.40 -28.65 4.83
N GLN A 195 -47.89 -29.26 3.75
CA GLN A 195 -48.71 -29.76 2.63
C GLN A 195 -48.96 -31.27 2.67
N GLY A 196 -48.29 -32.00 3.57
CA GLY A 196 -48.34 -33.45 3.70
C GLY A 196 -49.04 -33.96 4.96
N GLY A 197 -49.64 -33.09 5.77
CA GLY A 197 -50.52 -33.42 6.90
C GLY A 197 -51.89 -32.83 6.70
#